data_AF-A0A7X7SGN8-F1
#
_entry.id   AF-A0A7X7SGN8-F1
#
_cell.length_a   1.000
_cell.length_b   1.000
_cell.length_c   1.000
_cell.angle_alpha   90.00
_cell.angle_beta   90.00
_cell.angle_gamma   90.00
#
_symmetry.space_group_name_H-M   'P 1'
#
loop_
_entity.id
_entity.type
_entity.pdbx_description
1 polymer ?
#
loop_
_entity_poly.entity_id
_entity_poly.type
_entity_poly.pdbx_seq_one_letter_code
_entity_poly.pdbx_strand_id
1 'polypeptide(L)'
;GDLADLSDSTSPHPVADSDPATDAGRSGAAIMLGTDIPPVQVTHESGTGVDSVFAFRMHLPIVNPATLTLGRVEDSLVVGAEGVRRRIPLAAVLRRCIVAGAELDVTDLVVRFVPDQQVWPQ
;
A
#
# COMPACT_ATOMS: atom_id res chain seq x y z
N GLY A 1 42.75 -49.45 34.98
CA GLY A 1 41.58 -48.71 35.48
C GLY A 1 42.12 -47.42 36.02
N ASP A 2 42.28 -46.35 35.23
CA ASP A 2 41.23 -45.65 34.45
C ASP A 2 40.19 -45.00 35.38
N LEU A 3 39.81 -43.73 35.30
CA LEU A 3 40.30 -42.47 34.74
C LEU A 3 39.48 -41.43 35.54
N ALA A 4 39.98 -40.21 35.65
CA ALA A 4 39.37 -39.13 36.42
C ALA A 4 37.90 -38.89 36.03
N ASP A 5 37.06 -38.77 37.05
CA ASP A 5 35.65 -38.41 36.90
C ASP A 5 35.53 -36.97 36.39
N LEU A 6 34.83 -36.85 35.27
CA LEU A 6 34.54 -35.64 34.52
C LEU A 6 33.28 -35.00 35.10
N SER A 7 33.28 -33.69 35.34
CA SER A 7 32.19 -32.78 34.94
C SER A 7 32.50 -31.34 35.36
N ASP A 8 33.18 -30.62 34.47
CA ASP A 8 33.15 -29.16 34.42
C ASP A 8 31.78 -28.76 33.84
N SER A 9 30.84 -28.42 34.71
CA SER A 9 29.50 -28.01 34.30
C SER A 9 29.50 -26.53 33.97
N THR A 10 29.88 -26.22 32.73
CA THR A 10 29.72 -24.91 32.11
C THR A 10 28.27 -24.46 32.25
N SER A 11 28.04 -23.35 32.94
CA SER A 11 26.75 -22.65 32.96
C SER A 11 26.68 -21.68 31.79
N PRO A 12 25.82 -21.87 30.79
CA PRO A 12 25.48 -20.78 29.88
C PRO A 12 24.55 -19.82 30.61
N HIS A 13 25.02 -18.61 30.93
CA HIS A 13 24.11 -17.51 31.22
C HIS A 13 23.44 -17.12 29.90
N PRO A 14 22.09 -17.09 29.82
CA PRO A 14 21.42 -16.56 28.65
C PRO A 14 21.77 -15.07 28.54
N VAL A 15 22.27 -14.69 27.37
CA VAL A 15 22.37 -13.30 26.95
C VAL A 15 20.99 -12.66 27.13
N ALA A 16 20.91 -11.67 28.02
CA ALA A 16 19.70 -10.88 28.17
C ALA A 16 19.38 -10.21 26.84
N ASP A 17 18.12 -10.32 26.43
CA ASP A 17 17.51 -9.69 25.28
C ASP A 17 18.09 -8.28 25.04
N SER A 18 18.95 -8.19 24.03
CA SER A 18 19.04 -6.95 23.28
C SER A 18 17.85 -6.99 22.34
N ASP A 19 16.67 -6.59 22.84
CA ASP A 19 15.53 -6.25 21.99
C ASP A 19 16.04 -5.21 20.99
N PRO A 20 16.25 -5.54 19.69
CA PRO A 20 16.30 -4.50 18.70
C PRO A 20 14.82 -4.19 18.47
N ALA A 21 14.23 -3.41 19.38
CA ALA A 21 13.24 -2.45 18.97
C ALA A 21 13.99 -1.58 17.94
N THR A 22 13.99 -2.10 16.72
CA THR A 22 14.47 -1.44 15.53
C THR A 22 13.83 -0.09 15.64
N ASP A 23 14.66 0.93 15.75
CA ASP A 23 14.28 2.29 15.41
C ASP A 23 13.93 2.25 13.93
N ALA A 24 12.77 1.65 13.63
CA ALA A 24 12.16 1.64 12.34
C ALA A 24 11.67 3.05 12.23
N GLY A 25 12.56 3.93 11.76
CA GLY A 25 12.21 5.25 11.26
C GLY A 25 10.91 5.06 10.50
N ARG A 26 9.82 5.53 11.11
CA ARG A 26 8.49 5.13 10.71
C ARG A 26 8.36 5.56 9.25
N SER A 27 8.31 4.59 8.34
CA SER A 27 8.24 4.87 6.90
C SER A 27 7.11 5.88 6.67
N GLY A 28 7.36 6.92 5.88
CA GLY A 28 6.37 7.95 5.60
C GLY A 28 5.07 7.33 5.09
N ALA A 29 5.17 6.25 4.31
CA ALA A 29 4.04 5.45 3.86
C ALA A 29 3.24 4.83 5.02
N ALA A 30 3.87 4.38 6.10
CA ALA A 30 3.17 3.82 7.26
C ALA A 30 2.39 4.86 8.05
N ILE A 31 2.86 6.11 8.10
CA ILE A 31 2.12 7.22 8.70
C ILE A 31 0.93 7.58 7.81
N MET A 32 1.15 7.71 6.50
CA MET A 32 0.13 8.19 5.54
C MET A 32 -0.92 7.13 5.18
N LEU A 33 -0.57 5.85 5.16
CA LEU A 33 -1.48 4.74 4.88
C LEU A 33 -1.99 4.04 6.15
N GLY A 34 -1.56 4.49 7.34
CA GLY A 34 -1.80 3.84 8.62
C GLY A 34 -3.24 4.00 9.12
N THR A 35 -3.59 5.19 9.62
CA THR A 35 -4.85 5.42 10.37
C THR A 35 -5.72 6.55 9.85
N ASP A 36 -5.14 7.56 9.20
CA ASP A 36 -5.88 8.67 8.56
C ASP A 36 -5.61 8.63 7.06
N ILE A 37 -6.48 7.96 6.31
CA ILE A 37 -6.34 7.93 4.85
C ILE A 37 -6.71 9.34 4.38
N PRO A 38 -5.80 10.07 3.72
CA PRO A 38 -6.11 11.40 3.23
C PRO A 38 -7.33 11.36 2.32
N PRO A 39 -8.15 12.42 2.33
CA PRO A 39 -9.41 12.43 1.61
C PRO A 39 -9.16 12.15 0.12
N VAL A 40 -9.83 11.11 -0.37
CA VAL A 40 -9.83 10.78 -1.79
C VAL A 40 -10.74 11.74 -2.52
N GLN A 41 -10.25 12.32 -3.61
CA GLN A 41 -11.06 13.10 -4.53
C GLN A 41 -11.29 12.32 -5.81
N VAL A 42 -12.56 12.25 -6.24
CA VAL A 42 -12.93 11.67 -7.52
C VAL A 42 -13.44 12.78 -8.42
N THR A 43 -12.77 12.98 -9.56
CA THR A 43 -13.10 14.02 -10.54
C THR A 43 -13.36 13.39 -11.89
N HIS A 44 -14.36 13.89 -12.62
CA HIS A 44 -14.53 13.57 -14.04
C HIS A 44 -13.60 14.46 -14.87
N GLU A 45 -12.64 13.87 -15.57
CA GLU A 45 -11.65 14.63 -16.34
C GLU A 45 -12.15 14.98 -17.74
N SER A 46 -12.75 14.02 -18.45
CA SER A 46 -13.18 14.19 -19.85
C SER A 46 -14.12 13.07 -20.31
N GLY A 47 -14.67 13.22 -21.52
CA GLY A 47 -15.50 12.19 -22.17
C GLY A 47 -16.96 12.17 -21.70
N THR A 48 -17.73 11.21 -22.21
CA THR A 48 -19.13 10.98 -21.85
C THR A 48 -19.48 9.50 -21.97
N GLY A 49 -20.36 9.00 -21.10
CA GLY A 49 -20.84 7.62 -21.19
C GLY A 49 -19.69 6.64 -21.01
N VAL A 50 -19.47 5.76 -22.01
CA VAL A 50 -18.40 4.74 -21.99
C VAL A 50 -17.01 5.30 -22.30
N ASP A 51 -16.94 6.51 -22.86
CA ASP A 51 -15.67 7.21 -23.15
C ASP A 51 -15.24 8.15 -22.02
N SER A 52 -15.99 8.18 -20.90
CA SER A 52 -15.66 9.01 -19.74
C SER A 52 -14.34 8.60 -19.10
N VAL A 53 -13.59 9.59 -18.61
CA VAL A 53 -12.35 9.41 -17.85
C VAL A 53 -12.57 10.00 -16.46
N PHE A 54 -12.32 9.19 -15.43
CA PHE A 54 -12.40 9.60 -14.03
C PHE A 54 -11.01 9.53 -13.39
N ALA A 55 -10.63 10.58 -12.66
CA ALA A 55 -9.44 10.60 -11.84
C ALA A 55 -9.78 10.37 -10.37
N PHE A 56 -9.16 9.36 -9.79
CA PHE A 56 -9.04 9.16 -8.35
C PHE A 56 -7.73 9.81 -7.90
N ARG A 57 -7.82 10.81 -7.03
CA ARG A 57 -6.67 11.54 -6.50
C ARG A 57 -6.58 11.32 -4.99
N MET A 58 -5.40 10.94 -4.52
CA MET A 58 -5.11 10.85 -3.09
C MET A 58 -3.76 11.45 -2.78
N HIS A 59 -3.67 12.13 -1.64
CA HIS A 59 -2.41 12.68 -1.16
C HIS A 59 -1.50 11.56 -0.62
N LEU A 60 -0.26 11.50 -1.09
CA LEU A 60 0.81 10.59 -0.68
C LEU A 60 2.14 11.36 -0.55
N PRO A 61 2.28 12.19 0.49
CA PRO A 61 3.52 12.90 0.72
C PRO A 61 4.58 11.89 1.18
N ILE A 62 5.77 11.94 0.57
CA ILE A 62 6.94 11.13 0.97
C ILE A 62 6.74 9.63 0.70
N VAL A 63 6.50 9.27 -0.56
CA VAL A 63 6.53 7.88 -1.02
C VAL A 63 7.56 7.75 -2.13
N ASN A 64 8.44 6.74 -2.03
CA ASN A 64 9.30 6.39 -3.15
C ASN A 64 8.47 5.77 -4.29
N PRO A 65 8.36 6.41 -5.47
CA PRO A 65 7.56 5.92 -6.58
C PRO A 65 8.00 4.54 -7.07
N ALA A 66 9.27 4.18 -6.93
CA ALA A 66 9.77 2.86 -7.33
C ALA A 66 9.23 1.71 -6.47
N THR A 67 8.71 2.01 -5.28
CA THR A 67 8.09 1.03 -4.38
C THR A 67 6.57 1.03 -4.45
N LEU A 68 5.98 1.96 -5.22
CA LEU A 68 4.54 2.12 -5.33
C LEU A 68 3.96 0.92 -6.10
N THR A 69 2.97 0.29 -5.50
CA THR A 69 2.22 -0.82 -6.10
C THR A 69 0.75 -0.49 -6.06
N LEU A 70 0.06 -0.84 -7.16
CA LEU A 70 -1.37 -0.67 -7.28
C LEU A 70 -2.00 -2.00 -7.65
N GLY A 71 -3.13 -2.29 -7.02
CA GLY A 71 -3.94 -3.44 -7.35
C GLY A 71 -5.40 -3.11 -7.14
N ARG A 72 -6.27 -3.92 -7.73
CA ARG A 72 -7.70 -3.83 -7.48
C ARG A 72 -8.18 -5.13 -6.86
N VAL A 73 -8.99 -5.01 -5.82
CA VAL A 73 -9.67 -6.15 -5.20
C VAL A 73 -11.11 -5.73 -4.99
N GLU A 74 -12.02 -6.41 -5.69
CA GLU A 74 -13.46 -6.14 -5.63
C GLU A 74 -13.75 -4.64 -5.91
N ASP A 75 -14.34 -3.96 -4.94
CA ASP A 75 -14.71 -2.54 -4.95
C ASP A 75 -13.66 -1.63 -4.31
N SER A 76 -12.43 -2.11 -4.11
CA SER A 76 -11.36 -1.35 -3.46
C SER A 76 -10.10 -1.25 -4.31
N LEU A 77 -9.48 -0.08 -4.27
CA LEU A 77 -8.11 0.11 -4.75
C LEU A 77 -7.14 -0.26 -3.63
N VAL A 78 -6.22 -1.18 -3.92
CA VAL A 78 -5.12 -1.51 -3.04
C VAL A 78 -3.93 -0.65 -3.43
N VAL A 79 -3.50 0.21 -2.52
CA VAL A 79 -2.30 1.05 -2.68
C VAL A 79 -1.24 0.53 -1.73
N GLY A 80 -0.07 0.20 -2.26
CA GLY A 80 1.07 -0.23 -1.45
C GLY A 80 2.30 0.61 -1.71
N ALA A 81 3.06 0.91 -0.66
CA ALA A 81 4.31 1.67 -0.72
C ALA A 81 5.20 1.27 0.45
N GLU A 82 6.51 1.11 0.21
CA GLU A 82 7.51 0.81 1.26
C GLU A 82 7.12 -0.33 2.22
N GLY A 83 6.51 -1.40 1.68
CA GLY A 83 6.06 -2.57 2.48
C GLY A 83 4.73 -2.40 3.19
N VAL A 84 4.12 -1.21 3.14
CA VAL A 84 2.79 -0.91 3.68
C VAL A 84 1.75 -1.08 2.58
N ARG A 85 0.57 -1.61 2.92
CA ARG A 85 -0.56 -1.77 1.98
C ARG A 85 -1.86 -1.31 2.61
N ARG A 86 -2.64 -0.56 1.85
CA ARG A 86 -3.97 -0.09 2.27
C ARG A 86 -5.02 -0.37 1.20
N ARG A 87 -6.20 -0.75 1.65
CA ARG A 87 -7.40 -0.86 0.81
C ARG A 87 -8.21 0.41 0.96
N ILE A 88 -8.48 1.06 -0.16
CA ILE A 88 -9.26 2.29 -0.22
C ILE A 88 -10.56 1.97 -0.97
N PRO A 89 -11.72 2.14 -0.33
CA PRO A 89 -13.00 1.84 -0.97
C PRO A 89 -13.24 2.80 -2.14
N LEU A 90 -13.60 2.24 -3.30
CA LEU A 90 -13.92 3.02 -4.47
C LEU A 90 -15.33 3.61 -4.37
N ALA A 91 -15.46 4.85 -4.84
CA ALA A 91 -16.75 5.46 -5.11
C ALA A 91 -17.54 4.60 -6.12
N ALA A 92 -18.87 4.61 -6.03
CA ALA A 92 -19.73 3.74 -6.81
C ALA A 92 -19.48 3.81 -8.33
N VAL A 93 -19.17 5.00 -8.86
CA VAL A 93 -18.84 5.20 -10.29
C VAL A 93 -17.57 4.43 -10.71
N LEU A 94 -16.55 4.40 -9.86
CA LEU A 94 -15.27 3.74 -10.16
C LEU A 94 -15.35 2.21 -10.06
N ARG A 95 -16.32 1.68 -9.31
CA ARG A 95 -16.56 0.23 -9.19
C ARG A 95 -16.89 -0.42 -10.54
N ARG A 96 -17.52 0.34 -11.44
CA ARG A 96 -17.86 -0.06 -12.82
C ARG A 96 -16.82 0.34 -13.87
N CYS A 97 -15.72 0.93 -13.43
CA CYS A 97 -14.61 1.33 -14.30
C CYS A 97 -13.41 0.41 -14.12
N ILE A 98 -12.56 0.28 -15.13
CA ILE A 98 -11.24 -0.35 -15.06
C ILE A 98 -10.14 0.70 -14.93
N VAL A 99 -8.98 0.30 -14.40
CA VAL A 99 -7.81 1.19 -14.29
C VAL A 99 -7.20 1.34 -15.67
N ALA A 100 -7.11 2.57 -16.16
CA ALA A 100 -6.49 2.93 -17.44
C ALA A 100 -5.02 3.35 -17.27
N GLY A 101 -4.66 3.90 -16.11
CA GLY A 101 -3.30 4.33 -15.82
C GLY A 101 -3.17 4.89 -14.41
N ALA A 102 -1.94 5.05 -13.96
CA ALA A 102 -1.64 5.66 -12.68
C ALA A 102 -0.33 6.43 -12.74
N GLU A 103 -0.32 7.59 -12.09
CA GLU A 103 0.79 8.51 -12.05
C GLU A 103 0.93 9.08 -10.63
N LEU A 104 2.16 9.32 -10.20
CA LEU A 104 2.45 10.03 -8.95
C LEU A 104 2.99 11.42 -9.32
N ASP A 105 2.23 12.45 -8.99
CA ASP A 105 2.56 13.86 -9.23
C ASP A 105 3.01 14.53 -7.94
N VAL A 106 4.32 14.72 -7.77
CA VAL A 106 5.01 15.32 -6.60
C VAL A 106 4.64 14.71 -5.25
N THR A 107 3.39 14.88 -4.82
CA THR A 107 2.80 14.33 -3.60
C THR A 107 1.44 13.68 -3.79
N ASP A 108 0.86 13.65 -4.98
CA ASP A 108 -0.49 13.11 -5.21
C ASP A 108 -0.44 11.90 -6.15
N LEU A 109 -1.05 10.80 -5.72
CA LEU A 109 -1.32 9.67 -6.60
C LEU A 109 -2.61 9.93 -7.37
N VAL A 110 -2.49 9.93 -8.68
CA VAL A 110 -3.60 10.05 -9.62
C VAL A 110 -3.77 8.72 -10.34
N VAL A 111 -4.90 8.05 -10.11
CA VAL A 111 -5.29 6.84 -10.83
C VAL A 111 -6.44 7.17 -11.77
N ARG A 112 -6.24 6.96 -13.06
CA ARG A 112 -7.26 7.18 -14.09
C ARG A 112 -8.05 5.91 -14.32
N PHE A 113 -9.35 6.07 -14.39
CA PHE A 113 -10.33 5.02 -14.59
C PHE A 113 -11.17 5.34 -15.83
N VAL A 114 -11.47 4.30 -16.60
CA VAL A 114 -12.41 4.36 -17.73
C VAL A 114 -13.52 3.33 -17.52
N PRO A 115 -14.77 3.63 -17.88
CA PRO A 115 -15.86 2.66 -17.90
C PRO A 115 -15.45 1.35 -18.56
N ASP A 116 -15.79 0.23 -17.92
CA ASP A 116 -15.59 -1.06 -18.55
C ASP A 116 -16.61 -1.26 -19.68
N GLN A 117 -16.12 -1.22 -20.91
CA GLN A 117 -16.93 -1.37 -22.12
C GLN A 117 -17.51 -2.78 -22.25
N GLN A 118 -16.97 -3.79 -21.55
CA GLN A 118 -17.46 -5.16 -21.62
C GLN A 118 -18.72 -5.40 -20.77
N VAL A 119 -18.97 -4.57 -19.75
CA VAL A 119 -20.15 -4.66 -18.87
C VAL A 119 -21.24 -3.64 -19.21
N TRP A 120 -20.98 -2.69 -20.11
CA TRP A 120 -22.03 -1.82 -20.62
C TRP A 120 -22.74 -2.49 -21.79
N PRO A 121 -24.06 -2.76 -21.70
CA PRO A 121 -24.81 -3.25 -22.84
C PRO A 121 -24.83 -2.15 -23.92
N GLN A 122 -24.61 -2.55 -25.18
CA GLN A 122 -24.74 -1.69 -26.35
C GLN A 122 -26.14 -1.08 -26.47
#